data_AF-A0A935F6W7-F1
#
_entry.id   AF-A0A935F6W7-F1
#
_cell.length_a   1.000
_cell.length_b   1.000
_cell.length_c   1.000
_cell.angle_alpha   90.00
_cell.angle_beta   90.00
_cell.angle_gamma   90.00
#
_symmetry.space_group_name_H-M   'P 1'
#
loop_
_entity.id
_entity.type
_entity.pdbx_description
1 polymer ?
#
loop_
_entity_poly.entity_id
_entity_poly.type
_entity_poly.pdbx_seq_one_letter_code
_entity_poly.pdbx_strand_id
1 'polypeptide(L)'
;MNEHAQVPEVEDVDLGFTPRSYFTERDLGLAIPSDILGRARRDMARRLAADPSSSADDVPPELLESVLSAAQRHALGAIHPSLMGGEYLPPLRKGEVEIARISLESVTADQISVRARRTKKGIAYSIVDEYDGGSAYELRARVSTAPLSMRDLVEMLDGAHEGGGAVLCHLELNADTKEDAEGLLGFVSVESDFYPELGRYYARRMSQWYAELPESGGDAK
;
A
#
# COMPACT_ATOMS: atom_id res chain seq x y z
N MET A 1 18.71 0.38 24.34
CA MET A 1 18.52 1.74 23.78
C MET A 1 18.66 1.58 22.28
N ASN A 2 17.58 1.32 21.55
CA ASN A 2 17.67 1.28 20.11
C ASN A 2 17.78 2.72 19.61
N GLU A 3 18.90 3.03 18.98
CA GLU A 3 19.06 4.20 18.13
C GLU A 3 17.83 4.35 17.24
N HIS A 4 17.33 5.58 17.13
CA HIS A 4 16.34 5.92 16.12
C HIS A 4 16.96 5.55 14.78
N ALA A 5 16.53 4.44 14.16
CA ALA A 5 16.85 4.18 12.77
C ALA A 5 16.33 5.37 11.98
N GLN A 6 17.24 6.22 11.52
CA GLN A 6 16.92 7.44 10.81
C GLN A 6 16.28 7.07 9.48
N VAL A 7 15.10 7.63 9.17
CA VAL A 7 14.50 7.47 7.83
C VAL A 7 15.52 7.88 6.79
N PRO A 8 15.91 6.98 5.87
CA PRO A 8 16.87 7.32 4.83
C PRO A 8 16.37 8.48 3.98
N GLU A 9 17.23 9.48 3.79
CA GLU A 9 16.95 10.53 2.82
C GLU A 9 17.06 9.95 1.42
N VAL A 10 16.07 10.26 0.59
CA VAL A 10 16.00 9.84 -0.79
C VAL A 10 15.98 11.09 -1.65
N GLU A 11 16.85 11.14 -2.66
CA GLU A 11 16.93 12.28 -3.58
C GLU A 11 15.56 12.51 -4.28
N ASP A 12 15.23 13.79 -4.45
CA ASP A 12 13.96 14.27 -4.99
C ASP A 12 12.72 13.78 -4.21
N VAL A 13 12.79 13.60 -2.88
CA VAL A 13 11.59 13.33 -2.06
C VAL A 13 11.52 14.32 -0.90
N ASP A 14 10.38 15.02 -0.78
CA ASP A 14 10.11 15.89 0.36
C ASP A 14 9.53 15.08 1.54
N LEU A 15 10.41 14.61 2.42
CA LEU A 15 10.01 13.95 3.67
C LEU A 15 9.29 14.89 4.66
N GLY A 16 9.36 16.21 4.45
CA GLY A 16 8.64 17.21 5.24
C GLY A 16 7.19 17.43 4.79
N PHE A 17 6.78 16.87 3.65
CA PHE A 17 5.43 17.03 3.13
C PHE A 17 4.38 16.46 4.11
N THR A 18 3.31 17.23 4.36
CA THR A 18 2.17 16.78 5.18
C THR A 18 0.87 17.09 4.44
N PRO A 19 -0.02 16.09 4.24
CA PRO A 19 -1.34 16.34 3.67
C PRO A 19 -2.14 17.30 4.56
N ARG A 20 -2.91 18.21 3.94
CA ARG A 20 -3.77 19.13 4.70
C ARG A 20 -4.85 18.40 5.50
N SER A 21 -5.37 17.31 4.95
CA SER A 21 -6.43 16.48 5.51
C SER A 21 -6.47 15.15 4.77
N TYR A 22 -6.86 14.07 5.44
CA TYR A 22 -7.21 12.80 4.77
C TYR A 22 -8.69 12.67 4.44
N PHE A 23 -9.51 13.59 4.95
CA PHE A 23 -10.95 13.38 5.07
C PHE A 23 -11.77 14.38 4.26
N THR A 24 -11.13 15.33 3.57
CA THR A 24 -11.85 16.41 2.89
C THR A 24 -12.77 15.85 1.80
N GLU A 25 -12.25 14.98 0.95
CA GLU A 25 -12.99 14.31 -0.12
C GLU A 25 -14.15 13.49 0.47
N ARG A 26 -13.85 12.71 1.53
CA ARG A 26 -14.83 11.92 2.27
C ARG A 26 -15.94 12.78 2.87
N ASP A 27 -15.58 13.91 3.50
CA ASP A 27 -16.52 14.85 4.14
C ASP A 27 -17.43 15.53 3.10
N LEU A 28 -16.92 15.75 1.89
CA LEU A 28 -17.67 16.29 0.75
C LEU A 28 -18.50 15.22 0.01
N GLY A 29 -18.40 13.95 0.40
CA GLY A 29 -19.07 12.84 -0.28
C GLY A 29 -18.49 12.51 -1.66
N LEU A 30 -17.25 12.95 -1.93
CA LEU A 30 -16.53 12.60 -3.16
C LEU A 30 -16.00 11.17 -3.06
N ALA A 31 -16.07 10.44 -4.17
CA ALA A 31 -15.48 9.13 -4.28
C ALA A 31 -13.95 9.24 -4.18
N ILE A 32 -13.34 8.39 -3.35
CA ILE A 32 -11.89 8.28 -3.26
C ILE A 32 -11.53 7.01 -4.03
N PRO A 33 -10.65 7.04 -5.05
CA PRO A 33 -10.26 5.85 -5.80
C PRO A 33 -9.77 4.71 -4.89
N SER A 34 -9.12 5.05 -3.78
CA SER A 34 -8.68 4.09 -2.77
C SER A 34 -9.82 3.36 -2.01
N ASP A 35 -11.09 3.72 -2.22
CA ASP A 35 -12.24 3.00 -1.69
C ASP A 35 -12.52 1.69 -2.43
N ILE A 36 -12.08 1.57 -3.69
CA ILE A 36 -12.15 0.34 -4.47
C ILE A 36 -11.06 -0.59 -3.95
N LEU A 37 -11.42 -1.62 -3.18
CA LEU A 37 -10.42 -2.46 -2.51
C LEU A 37 -9.67 -3.37 -3.49
N GLY A 38 -10.30 -3.86 -4.55
CA GLY A 38 -9.65 -4.68 -5.57
C GLY A 38 -8.66 -3.90 -6.42
N ARG A 39 -7.39 -4.33 -6.46
CA ARG A 39 -6.32 -3.70 -7.25
C ARG A 39 -6.70 -3.63 -8.74
N ALA A 40 -7.04 -4.77 -9.33
CA ALA A 40 -7.34 -4.85 -10.76
C ALA A 40 -8.54 -3.97 -11.16
N ARG A 41 -9.58 -3.92 -10.31
CA ARG A 41 -10.75 -3.07 -10.55
C ARG A 41 -10.42 -1.59 -10.40
N ARG A 42 -9.66 -1.22 -9.38
CA ARG A 42 -9.17 0.15 -9.18
C ARG A 42 -8.36 0.62 -10.38
N ASP A 43 -7.41 -0.18 -10.84
CA ASP A 43 -6.57 0.15 -12.00
C ASP A 43 -7.41 0.33 -13.26
N MET A 44 -8.40 -0.55 -13.48
CA MET A 44 -9.34 -0.42 -14.59
C MET A 44 -10.17 0.86 -14.49
N ALA A 45 -10.73 1.15 -13.31
CA ALA A 45 -11.53 2.35 -13.08
C ALA A 45 -10.70 3.63 -13.32
N ARG A 46 -9.43 3.66 -12.87
CA ARG A 46 -8.51 4.78 -13.14
C ARG A 46 -8.19 4.93 -14.63
N ARG A 47 -7.95 3.82 -15.34
CA ARG A 47 -7.69 3.83 -16.80
C ARG A 47 -8.89 4.36 -17.58
N LEU A 48 -10.09 3.90 -17.27
CA LEU A 48 -11.33 4.39 -17.90
C LEU A 48 -11.57 5.86 -17.59
N ALA A 49 -11.33 6.31 -16.36
CA ALA A 49 -11.48 7.72 -15.98
C ALA A 49 -10.46 8.64 -16.67
N ALA A 50 -9.28 8.13 -17.02
CA ALA A 50 -8.23 8.87 -17.72
C ALA A 50 -8.39 8.86 -19.25
N ASP A 51 -9.19 7.96 -19.80
CA ASP A 51 -9.41 7.85 -21.23
C ASP A 51 -10.47 8.86 -21.70
N PRO A 52 -10.12 9.85 -22.53
CA PRO A 52 -11.07 10.86 -23.01
C PRO A 52 -12.15 10.30 -23.94
N SER A 53 -12.02 9.07 -24.42
CA SER A 53 -13.01 8.37 -25.24
C SER A 53 -14.00 7.54 -24.43
N SER A 54 -13.73 7.30 -23.15
CA SER A 54 -14.63 6.58 -22.25
C SER A 54 -15.69 7.52 -21.67
N SER A 55 -16.94 7.07 -21.63
CA SER A 55 -18.01 7.77 -20.90
C SER A 55 -18.20 7.15 -19.51
N ALA A 56 -18.76 7.93 -18.57
CA ALA A 56 -19.06 7.40 -17.24
C ALA A 56 -20.07 6.24 -17.27
N ASP A 57 -20.91 6.18 -18.31
CA ASP A 57 -21.89 5.11 -18.51
C ASP A 57 -21.23 3.79 -18.99
N ASP A 58 -19.98 3.83 -19.46
CA ASP A 58 -19.22 2.66 -19.91
C ASP A 58 -18.52 1.91 -18.78
N VAL A 59 -18.55 2.43 -17.55
CA VAL A 59 -17.92 1.79 -16.39
C VAL A 59 -18.93 0.86 -15.71
N PRO A 60 -18.72 -0.48 -15.71
CA PRO A 60 -19.57 -1.40 -14.98
C PRO A 60 -19.66 -1.01 -13.49
N PRO A 61 -20.87 -0.97 -12.89
CA PRO A 61 -21.05 -0.58 -11.49
C PRO A 61 -20.16 -1.37 -10.52
N GLU A 62 -19.92 -2.65 -10.81
CA GLU A 62 -19.11 -3.56 -10.01
C GLU A 62 -17.63 -3.13 -9.94
N LEU A 63 -17.13 -2.37 -10.92
CA LEU A 63 -15.79 -1.78 -10.86
C LEU A 63 -15.69 -0.67 -9.81
N LEU A 64 -16.81 0.01 -9.54
CA LEU A 64 -16.89 1.15 -8.61
C LEU A 64 -17.31 0.72 -7.20
N GLU A 65 -17.79 -0.51 -7.01
CA GLU A 65 -18.11 -1.05 -5.70
C GLU A 65 -16.86 -1.12 -4.82
N SER A 66 -16.99 -0.66 -3.57
CA SER A 66 -15.88 -0.73 -2.61
C SER A 66 -15.46 -2.18 -2.33
N VAL A 67 -16.45 -3.07 -2.14
CA VAL A 67 -16.26 -4.49 -1.82
C VAL A 67 -17.22 -5.34 -2.64
N LEU A 68 -16.69 -6.38 -3.27
CA LEU A 68 -17.48 -7.36 -4.01
C LEU A 68 -18.12 -8.42 -3.10
N SER A 69 -19.24 -8.99 -3.56
CA SER A 69 -19.82 -10.20 -2.96
C SER A 69 -18.88 -11.41 -3.09
N ALA A 70 -19.06 -12.41 -2.23
CA ALA A 70 -18.27 -13.65 -2.30
C ALA A 70 -18.36 -14.35 -3.68
N ALA A 71 -19.54 -14.31 -4.32
CA ALA A 71 -19.74 -14.90 -5.64
C ALA A 71 -18.96 -14.16 -6.73
N GLN A 72 -18.97 -12.81 -6.71
CA GLN A 72 -18.20 -11.99 -7.66
C GLN A 72 -16.70 -12.21 -7.49
N ARG A 73 -16.20 -12.26 -6.25
CA ARG A 73 -14.77 -12.54 -5.96
C ARG A 73 -14.33 -13.90 -6.50
N HIS A 74 -15.16 -14.94 -6.28
CA HIS A 74 -14.89 -16.27 -6.81
C HIS A 74 -14.89 -16.29 -8.35
N ALA A 75 -15.81 -15.56 -8.99
CA ALA A 75 -15.85 -15.45 -10.45
C ALA A 75 -14.59 -14.77 -11.02
N LEU A 76 -14.09 -13.71 -10.38
CA LEU A 76 -12.84 -13.06 -10.78
C LEU A 76 -11.63 -13.98 -10.61
N GLY A 77 -11.51 -14.65 -9.46
CA GLY A 77 -10.42 -15.60 -9.22
C GLY A 77 -10.41 -16.79 -10.18
N ALA A 78 -11.57 -17.21 -10.68
CA ALA A 78 -11.68 -18.25 -11.70
C ALA A 78 -11.19 -17.79 -13.09
N ILE A 79 -11.18 -16.48 -13.37
CA ILE A 79 -10.59 -15.93 -14.59
C ILE A 79 -9.06 -15.92 -14.47
N HIS A 80 -8.54 -15.32 -13.39
CA HIS A 80 -7.12 -15.33 -13.09
C HIS A 80 -6.85 -15.01 -11.60
N PRO A 81 -5.93 -15.73 -10.92
CA PRO A 81 -5.65 -15.51 -9.49
C PRO A 81 -5.23 -14.07 -9.14
N SER A 82 -4.49 -13.38 -10.00
CA SER A 82 -4.08 -11.98 -9.73
C SER A 82 -5.23 -10.97 -9.71
N LEU A 83 -6.44 -11.36 -10.13
CA LEU A 83 -7.64 -10.51 -10.03
C LEU A 83 -8.26 -10.56 -8.62
N MET A 84 -7.71 -11.36 -7.71
CA MET A 84 -8.17 -11.48 -6.32
C MET A 84 -7.57 -10.41 -5.40
N GLY A 85 -6.44 -9.82 -5.79
CA GLY A 85 -5.70 -8.85 -4.99
C GLY A 85 -6.56 -7.70 -4.53
N GLY A 86 -6.67 -7.56 -3.22
CA GLY A 86 -7.40 -6.52 -2.50
C GLY A 86 -8.87 -6.84 -2.29
N GLU A 87 -9.43 -7.83 -2.97
CA GLU A 87 -10.84 -8.22 -2.82
C GLU A 87 -11.13 -8.87 -1.45
N TYR A 88 -10.08 -9.29 -0.75
CA TYR A 88 -10.16 -9.89 0.57
C TYR A 88 -9.78 -8.93 1.69
N LEU A 89 -9.37 -7.70 1.36
CA LEU A 89 -9.18 -6.66 2.38
C LEU A 89 -10.50 -6.42 3.12
N PRO A 90 -10.47 -6.27 4.45
CA PRO A 90 -11.67 -5.98 5.20
C PRO A 90 -12.23 -4.62 4.80
N PRO A 91 -13.57 -4.44 4.79
CA PRO A 91 -14.20 -3.17 4.43
C PRO A 91 -13.68 -2.02 5.29
N LEU A 92 -13.61 -0.82 4.71
CA LEU A 92 -13.31 0.40 5.46
C LEU A 92 -14.38 0.63 6.53
N ARG A 93 -13.95 0.95 7.74
CA ARG A 93 -14.88 1.33 8.81
C ARG A 93 -15.50 2.70 8.50
N LYS A 94 -16.65 3.00 9.13
CA LYS A 94 -17.28 4.33 8.99
C LYS A 94 -16.28 5.45 9.32
N GLY A 95 -16.05 6.33 8.35
CA GLY A 95 -15.13 7.47 8.47
C GLY A 95 -13.64 7.10 8.43
N GLU A 96 -13.31 5.85 8.08
CA GLU A 96 -11.96 5.40 7.76
C GLU A 96 -11.65 5.71 6.30
N VAL A 97 -10.39 5.97 5.98
CA VAL A 97 -9.88 6.16 4.62
C VAL A 97 -8.58 5.38 4.49
N GLU A 98 -8.34 4.81 3.31
CA GLU A 98 -7.03 4.25 2.97
C GLU A 98 -6.11 5.42 2.58
N ILE A 99 -4.98 5.56 3.26
CA ILE A 99 -4.01 6.63 3.03
C ILE A 99 -2.80 6.17 2.21
N ALA A 100 -2.51 4.88 2.19
CA ALA A 100 -1.47 4.28 1.35
C ALA A 100 -1.78 2.80 1.16
N ARG A 101 -1.21 2.23 0.10
CA ARG A 101 -1.34 0.82 -0.22
C ARG A 101 -0.01 0.25 -0.67
N ILE A 102 0.28 -0.95 -0.18
CA ILE A 102 1.43 -1.74 -0.57
C ILE A 102 0.88 -2.94 -1.35
N SER A 103 1.37 -3.13 -2.56
CA SER A 103 0.95 -4.19 -3.48
C SER A 103 2.10 -5.15 -3.68
N LEU A 104 1.82 -6.45 -3.50
CA LEU A 104 2.78 -7.52 -3.76
C LEU A 104 2.48 -8.13 -5.13
N GLU A 105 3.50 -8.29 -5.97
CA GLU A 105 3.41 -9.03 -7.23
C GLU A 105 3.52 -10.55 -6.96
N SER A 106 2.64 -11.03 -6.07
CA SER A 106 2.43 -12.43 -5.74
C SER A 106 1.40 -13.07 -6.69
N VAL A 107 1.20 -14.39 -6.59
CA VAL A 107 0.23 -15.12 -7.43
C VAL A 107 -1.18 -14.53 -7.33
N THR A 108 -1.58 -14.14 -6.12
CA THR A 108 -2.89 -13.55 -5.80
C THR A 108 -2.88 -12.02 -5.81
N ALA A 109 -1.72 -11.40 -6.09
CA ALA A 109 -1.51 -9.96 -6.03
C ALA A 109 -1.88 -9.33 -4.67
N ASP A 110 -1.39 -9.91 -3.58
CA ASP A 110 -1.79 -9.54 -2.22
C ASP A 110 -1.60 -8.06 -1.93
N GLN A 111 -2.54 -7.49 -1.17
CA GLN A 111 -2.61 -6.07 -0.86
C GLN A 111 -2.53 -5.82 0.65
N ILE A 112 -1.83 -4.76 1.02
CA ILE A 112 -1.75 -4.28 2.40
C ILE A 112 -2.20 -2.81 2.42
N SER A 113 -3.21 -2.54 3.23
CA SER A 113 -3.90 -1.27 3.31
C SER A 113 -3.49 -0.50 4.56
N VAL A 114 -2.97 0.71 4.39
CA VAL A 114 -2.65 1.65 5.46
C VAL A 114 -3.80 2.62 5.60
N ARG A 115 -4.42 2.68 6.77
CA ARG A 115 -5.69 3.38 6.98
C ARG A 115 -5.61 4.42 8.08
N ALA A 116 -6.38 5.49 7.91
CA ALA A 116 -6.58 6.54 8.89
C ALA A 116 -8.07 6.69 9.21
N ARG A 117 -8.40 6.90 10.49
CA ARG A 117 -9.78 7.08 10.95
C ARG A 117 -9.87 8.17 12.00
N ARG A 118 -10.82 9.10 11.86
CA ARG A 118 -11.10 10.08 12.91
C ARG A 118 -11.66 9.40 14.15
N THR A 119 -11.14 9.78 15.31
CA THR A 119 -11.59 9.35 16.63
C THR A 119 -11.67 10.55 17.58
N LYS A 120 -12.21 10.34 18.78
CA LYS A 120 -12.21 11.38 19.83
C LYS A 120 -10.80 11.80 20.28
N LYS A 121 -9.79 10.95 20.04
CA LYS A 121 -8.39 11.20 20.45
C LYS A 121 -7.52 11.77 19.33
N GLY A 122 -8.09 12.02 18.15
CA GLY A 122 -7.35 12.38 16.93
C GLY A 122 -7.54 11.35 15.82
N ILE A 123 -6.58 11.28 14.90
CA ILE A 123 -6.54 10.35 13.77
C ILE A 123 -5.89 9.05 14.24
N ALA A 124 -6.62 7.95 14.23
CA ALA A 124 -6.08 6.63 14.53
C ALA A 124 -5.63 5.93 13.25
N TYR A 125 -4.53 5.18 13.33
CA TYR A 125 -3.93 4.46 12.20
C TYR A 125 -4.01 2.94 12.37
N SER A 126 -4.07 2.23 11.25
CA SER A 126 -3.99 0.77 11.18
C SER A 126 -3.37 0.32 9.86
N ILE A 127 -2.61 -0.77 9.89
CA ILE A 127 -2.17 -1.49 8.70
C ILE A 127 -2.90 -2.83 8.69
N VAL A 128 -3.49 -3.21 7.55
CA VAL A 128 -4.35 -4.38 7.42
C VAL A 128 -4.07 -5.08 6.10
N ASP A 129 -3.86 -6.39 6.13
CA ASP A 129 -3.72 -7.25 4.96
C ASP A 129 -5.01 -8.05 4.67
N GLU A 130 -4.94 -8.97 3.71
CA GLU A 130 -6.07 -9.78 3.24
C GLU A 130 -6.36 -11.03 4.08
N TYR A 131 -5.46 -11.39 5.00
CA TYR A 131 -5.52 -12.69 5.69
C TYR A 131 -6.17 -12.54 7.07
N ASP A 132 -7.17 -13.38 7.33
CA ASP A 132 -7.82 -13.45 8.64
C ASP A 132 -6.79 -13.85 9.72
N GLY A 133 -6.58 -12.96 10.69
CA GLY A 133 -5.55 -13.09 11.73
C GLY A 133 -4.48 -12.00 11.65
N GLY A 134 -4.29 -11.41 10.46
CA GLY A 134 -3.38 -10.31 10.17
C GLY A 134 -1.90 -10.62 10.44
N SER A 135 -1.02 -10.17 9.57
CA SER A 135 0.36 -9.92 10.02
C SER A 135 0.29 -8.90 11.15
N ALA A 136 0.89 -9.20 12.30
CA ALA A 136 0.78 -8.35 13.48
C ALA A 136 1.60 -7.06 13.29
N TYR A 137 1.04 -6.10 12.56
CA TYR A 137 1.70 -4.82 12.33
C TYR A 137 1.73 -3.99 13.63
N GLU A 138 2.93 -3.72 14.12
CA GLU A 138 3.18 -2.97 15.34
C GLU A 138 3.39 -1.49 15.06
N LEU A 139 2.33 -0.70 15.23
CA LEU A 139 2.43 0.75 15.08
C LEU A 139 2.97 1.39 16.36
N ARG A 140 4.16 1.98 16.28
CA ARG A 140 4.77 2.76 17.37
C ARG A 140 3.90 3.95 17.77
N ALA A 141 3.37 4.69 16.79
CA ALA A 141 2.41 5.77 16.99
C ALA A 141 1.06 5.40 16.37
N ARG A 142 0.06 5.08 17.20
CA ARG A 142 -1.27 4.67 16.74
C ARG A 142 -2.23 5.83 16.51
N VAL A 143 -1.92 7.02 17.02
CA VAL A 143 -2.80 8.20 16.96
C VAL A 143 -1.98 9.48 16.83
N SER A 144 -2.48 10.44 16.04
CA SER A 144 -1.96 11.81 15.96
C SER A 144 -3.11 12.82 15.98
N THR A 145 -2.83 14.11 16.17
CA THR A 145 -3.86 15.17 16.11
C THR A 145 -4.07 15.74 14.70
N ALA A 146 -3.15 15.48 13.78
CA ALA A 146 -3.15 15.96 12.39
C ALA A 146 -2.55 14.88 11.47
N PRO A 147 -2.76 14.95 10.14
CA PRO A 147 -2.11 14.04 9.20
C PRO A 147 -0.60 13.90 9.45
N LEU A 148 -0.07 12.69 9.26
CA LEU A 148 1.36 12.41 9.39
C LEU A 148 2.15 13.19 8.35
N SER A 149 3.35 13.64 8.70
CA SER A 149 4.33 13.98 7.67
C SER A 149 4.71 12.75 6.85
N MET A 150 5.28 12.95 5.67
CA MET A 150 5.82 11.90 4.83
C MET A 150 6.87 11.09 5.62
N ARG A 151 7.73 11.77 6.41
CA ARG A 151 8.65 11.12 7.35
C ARG A 151 7.93 10.24 8.35
N ASP A 152 6.94 10.76 9.08
CA ASP A 152 6.26 10.00 10.13
C ASP A 152 5.50 8.79 9.56
N LEU A 153 4.94 8.91 8.34
CA LEU A 153 4.32 7.80 7.63
C LEU A 153 5.37 6.71 7.32
N VAL A 154 6.53 7.09 6.80
CA VAL A 154 7.61 6.15 6.50
C VAL A 154 8.14 5.50 7.78
N GLU A 155 8.37 6.25 8.85
CA GLU A 155 8.78 5.68 10.16
C GLU A 155 7.77 4.67 10.68
N MET A 156 6.47 4.95 10.51
CA MET A 156 5.40 4.04 10.90
C MET A 156 5.44 2.76 10.07
N LEU A 157 5.67 2.84 8.77
CA LEU A 157 5.70 1.69 7.86
C LEU A 157 6.95 0.85 8.05
N ASP A 158 8.14 1.46 8.05
CA ASP A 158 9.43 0.78 8.23
C ASP A 158 9.58 0.18 9.64
N GLY A 159 8.84 0.69 10.62
CA GLY A 159 8.79 0.17 11.98
C GLY A 159 7.67 -0.83 12.27
N ALA A 160 6.79 -1.12 11.31
CA ALA A 160 5.57 -1.89 11.55
C ALA A 160 5.77 -3.40 11.73
N HIS A 161 6.94 -3.94 11.37
CA HIS A 161 7.25 -5.37 11.40
C HIS A 161 8.78 -5.57 11.42
N GLU A 162 9.23 -6.76 11.81
CA GLU A 162 10.64 -7.16 11.64
C GLU A 162 11.00 -7.25 10.13
N GLY A 163 12.29 -7.14 9.81
CA GLY A 163 12.77 -7.19 8.41
C GLY A 163 12.53 -5.91 7.61
N GLY A 164 12.47 -4.74 8.27
CA GLY A 164 12.25 -3.46 7.59
C GLY A 164 10.78 -3.11 7.36
N GLY A 165 9.91 -3.54 8.27
CA GLY A 165 8.56 -2.99 8.37
C GLY A 165 7.55 -3.62 7.44
N ALA A 166 6.49 -2.88 7.12
CA ALA A 166 5.41 -3.34 6.25
C ALA A 166 5.80 -3.41 4.76
N VAL A 167 6.97 -2.88 4.38
CA VAL A 167 7.38 -2.79 2.97
C VAL A 167 8.58 -3.70 2.69
N LEU A 168 9.74 -3.44 3.32
CA LEU A 168 10.98 -4.14 2.96
C LEU A 168 10.98 -5.61 3.41
N CYS A 169 10.18 -5.99 4.40
CA CYS A 169 10.12 -7.38 4.87
C CYS A 169 9.70 -8.35 3.75
N HIS A 170 8.87 -7.88 2.82
CA HIS A 170 8.43 -8.68 1.68
C HIS A 170 9.53 -8.87 0.64
N LEU A 171 10.47 -7.94 0.52
CA LEU A 171 11.67 -8.14 -0.29
C LEU A 171 12.63 -9.12 0.39
N GLU A 172 12.89 -8.95 1.68
CA GLU A 172 13.77 -9.85 2.43
C GLU A 172 13.28 -11.30 2.37
N LEU A 173 11.99 -11.53 2.57
CA LEU A 173 11.37 -12.86 2.48
C LEU A 173 11.42 -13.49 1.08
N ASN A 174 11.62 -12.68 0.04
CA ASN A 174 11.67 -13.14 -1.36
C ASN A 174 13.07 -13.02 -1.98
N ALA A 175 14.08 -12.58 -1.23
CA ALA A 175 15.42 -12.36 -1.75
C ALA A 175 16.03 -13.63 -2.38
N ASP A 176 15.75 -14.80 -1.78
CA ASP A 176 16.26 -16.10 -2.24
C ASP A 176 15.39 -16.77 -3.32
N THR A 177 14.18 -16.24 -3.59
CA THR A 177 13.22 -16.87 -4.50
C THR A 177 13.12 -16.19 -5.86
N LYS A 178 13.67 -14.97 -5.99
CA LYS A 178 13.64 -14.20 -7.23
C LYS A 178 14.92 -14.41 -8.03
N GLU A 179 14.75 -14.61 -9.35
CA GLU A 179 15.85 -14.97 -10.25
C GLU A 179 16.79 -13.78 -10.52
N ASP A 180 16.29 -12.55 -10.46
CA ASP A 180 17.04 -11.34 -10.73
C ASP A 180 16.60 -10.12 -9.90
N ALA A 181 17.39 -9.05 -9.99
CA ALA A 181 17.13 -7.78 -9.31
C ALA A 181 15.81 -7.14 -9.75
N GLU A 182 15.44 -7.26 -11.03
CA GLU A 182 14.23 -6.67 -11.59
C GLU A 182 12.98 -7.32 -10.98
N GLY A 183 12.94 -8.66 -10.92
CA GLY A 183 11.84 -9.42 -10.32
C GLY A 183 11.72 -9.22 -8.81
N LEU A 184 12.84 -9.00 -8.11
CA LEU A 184 12.82 -8.67 -6.68
C LEU A 184 12.34 -7.24 -6.44
N LEU A 185 12.95 -6.25 -7.09
CA LEU A 185 12.59 -4.83 -6.93
C LEU A 185 11.18 -4.51 -7.46
N GLY A 186 10.70 -5.26 -8.44
CA GLY A 186 9.34 -5.19 -8.96
C GLY A 186 8.31 -5.95 -8.11
N PHE A 187 8.73 -6.71 -7.09
CA PHE A 187 7.82 -7.51 -6.27
C PHE A 187 6.93 -6.65 -5.38
N VAL A 188 7.40 -5.48 -4.95
CA VAL A 188 6.65 -4.59 -4.05
C VAL A 188 6.46 -3.25 -4.74
N SER A 189 5.25 -2.71 -4.67
CA SER A 189 4.98 -1.32 -5.05
C SER A 189 4.15 -0.63 -3.98
N VAL A 190 4.36 0.68 -3.81
CA VAL A 190 3.65 1.49 -2.81
C VAL A 190 2.99 2.67 -3.50
N GLU A 191 1.71 2.89 -3.22
CA GLU A 191 0.93 3.99 -3.78
C GLU A 191 0.17 4.76 -2.69
N SER A 192 -0.17 6.02 -2.98
CA SER A 192 -1.00 6.85 -2.12
C SER A 192 -1.68 7.95 -2.91
N ASP A 193 -2.98 8.16 -2.67
CA ASP A 193 -3.73 9.32 -3.16
C ASP A 193 -3.42 10.60 -2.33
N PHE A 194 -2.76 10.47 -1.17
CA PHE A 194 -2.49 11.57 -0.24
C PHE A 194 -1.02 11.99 -0.18
N TYR A 195 -0.09 11.08 -0.51
CA TYR A 195 1.36 11.28 -0.50
C TYR A 195 1.91 11.07 -1.91
N PRO A 196 1.97 12.11 -2.75
CA PRO A 196 2.30 11.97 -4.18
C PRO A 196 3.67 11.35 -4.45
N GLU A 197 4.60 11.47 -3.50
CA GLU A 197 5.98 11.02 -3.65
C GLU A 197 6.27 9.68 -2.95
N LEU A 198 5.26 9.07 -2.30
CA LEU A 198 5.44 7.84 -1.52
C LEU A 198 5.93 6.66 -2.36
N GLY A 199 5.37 6.49 -3.56
CA GLY A 199 5.81 5.43 -4.47
C GLY A 199 7.25 5.63 -4.95
N ARG A 200 7.62 6.89 -5.26
CA ARG A 200 9.00 7.24 -5.64
C ARG A 200 9.98 7.01 -4.50
N TYR A 201 9.60 7.36 -3.27
CA TYR A 201 10.39 7.11 -2.08
C TYR A 201 10.71 5.62 -1.94
N TYR A 202 9.68 4.76 -1.92
CA TYR A 202 9.91 3.33 -1.74
C TYR A 202 10.64 2.67 -2.90
N ALA A 203 10.35 3.07 -4.16
CA ALA A 203 11.09 2.57 -5.31
C ALA A 203 12.60 2.79 -5.15
N ARG A 204 13.02 4.01 -4.79
CA ARG A 204 14.44 4.34 -4.57
C ARG A 204 14.99 3.66 -3.31
N ARG A 205 14.22 3.62 -2.22
CA ARG A 205 14.61 2.96 -0.96
C ARG A 205 14.87 1.46 -1.15
N MET A 206 14.06 0.78 -1.96
CA MET A 206 14.23 -0.63 -2.31
C MET A 206 15.47 -0.83 -3.17
N SER A 207 15.74 0.04 -4.15
CA SER A 207 16.98 -0.01 -4.93
C SER A 207 18.24 0.20 -4.06
N GLN A 208 18.19 1.13 -3.10
CA GLN A 208 19.27 1.34 -2.13
C GLN A 208 19.47 0.10 -1.25
N TRP A 209 18.39 -0.45 -0.70
CA TRP A 209 18.42 -1.68 0.10
C TRP A 209 19.07 -2.83 -0.67
N TYR A 210 18.70 -3.02 -1.94
CA TYR A 210 19.28 -4.07 -2.79
C TYR A 210 20.78 -3.84 -3.05
N ALA A 211 21.21 -2.59 -3.27
CA ALA A 211 22.62 -2.26 -3.47
C ALA A 211 23.48 -2.40 -2.19
N GLU A 212 22.85 -2.34 -1.01
CA GLU A 212 23.48 -2.57 0.29
C GLU A 212 23.64 -4.06 0.63
N LEU A 213 22.93 -4.95 -0.08
CA LEU A 213 23.10 -6.39 0.11
C LEU A 213 24.55 -6.76 -0.27
N PRO A 214 25.22 -7.58 0.56
CA PRO A 214 26.53 -8.08 0.19
C PRO A 214 26.40 -8.84 -1.14
N GLU A 215 27.29 -8.57 -2.11
CA GLU A 215 27.42 -9.45 -3.27
C GLU A 215 27.56 -10.86 -2.71
N SER A 216 26.63 -11.74 -3.06
CA SER A 216 26.71 -13.15 -2.70
C SER A 216 28.05 -13.61 -3.26
N GLY A 217 29.02 -13.80 -2.37
CA GLY A 217 30.34 -14.28 -2.72
C GLY A 217 30.15 -15.55 -3.50
N GLY A 218 30.38 -15.47 -4.81
CA GLY A 218 30.54 -16.63 -5.66
C GLY A 218 31.81 -17.35 -5.23
N ASP A 219 31.73 -18.08 -4.13
CA ASP A 219 32.70 -19.07 -3.68
C ASP A 219 32.12 -19.88 -2.53
N ALA A 220 31.49 -21.01 -2.88
CA ALA A 220 31.50 -22.23 -2.07
C ALA A 220 31.09 -23.46 -2.91
N LYS A 221 32.06 -23.90 -3.73
CA LYS A 221 32.39 -25.29 -4.09
C LYS A 221 31.37 -26.20 -4.78
#